data_AF-A0A453ASI5-F1
#
_entry.id   AF-A0A453ASI5-F1
#
_cell.length_a   1.000
_cell.length_b   1.000
_cell.length_c   1.000
_cell.angle_alpha   90.00
_cell.angle_beta   90.00
_cell.angle_gamma   90.00
#
_symmetry.space_group_name_H-M   'P 1'
#
loop_
_entity.id
_entity.type
_entity.pdbx_description
1 polymer ?
#
loop_
_entity_poly.entity_id
_entity_poly.type
_entity_poly.pdbx_seq_one_letter_code
_entity_poly.pdbx_strand_id
1 'polypeptide(L)' 'PEASGEEHRRIVEGDINEMEGVVLEVEDIAKAALYLASDDSKYVNGHNLVVDGGFTVGKAPNMPAPAL' A
#
# COMPACT_ATOMS: atom_id res chain seq x y z
N PRO A 1 11.58 3.41 21.68
CA PRO A 1 11.32 1.95 21.74
C PRO A 1 11.19 1.42 20.32
N GLU A 2 12.07 0.49 19.92
CA GLU A 2 11.92 -0.22 18.65
C GLU A 2 10.75 -1.18 18.82
N ALA A 3 9.68 -0.99 18.05
CA ALA A 3 8.65 -2.01 17.92
C ALA A 3 9.31 -3.30 17.40
N SER A 4 8.85 -4.46 17.85
CA SER A 4 9.42 -5.73 17.40
C SER A 4 9.23 -5.85 15.88
N GLY A 5 10.12 -6.56 15.16
CA GLY A 5 10.01 -6.72 13.70
C GLY A 5 8.65 -7.30 13.26
N GLU A 6 8.00 -8.09 14.12
CA GLU A 6 6.65 -8.62 13.91
C GLU A 6 5.57 -7.54 14.04
N GLU A 7 5.72 -6.61 15.00
CA GLU A 7 4.81 -5.48 15.16
C GLU A 7 4.87 -4.56 13.94
N HIS A 8 6.08 -4.26 13.43
CA HIS A 8 6.23 -3.51 12.18
C HIS A 8 5.56 -4.21 11.00
N ARG A 9 5.74 -5.53 10.87
CA ARG A 9 5.12 -6.32 9.81
C ARG A 9 3.60 -6.25 9.89
N ARG A 10 3.04 -6.47 11.08
CA ARG A 10 1.58 -6.42 11.31
C ARG A 10 1.00 -5.06 10.93
N ILE A 11 1.67 -3.98 11.33
CA ILE A 11 1.22 -2.62 11.02
C ILE A 11 1.17 -2.43 9.49
N VAL A 12 2.24 -2.80 8.77
CA VAL A 12 2.37 -2.58 7.33
C VAL A 12 1.45 -3.49 6.51
N GLU A 13 1.45 -4.79 6.80
CA GLU A 13 0.73 -5.79 6.00
C GLU A 13 -0.76 -5.84 6.32
N GLY A 14 -1.16 -5.42 7.53
CA GLY A 14 -2.54 -5.47 8.02
C GLY A 14 -3.12 -4.08 8.28
N ASP A 15 -2.65 -3.39 9.32
CA ASP A 15 -3.36 -2.24 9.88
C ASP A 15 -3.46 -1.04 8.91
N ILE A 16 -2.53 -0.91 7.96
CA ILE A 16 -2.50 0.18 6.97
C ILE A 16 -2.79 -0.28 5.53
N ASN A 17 -3.16 -1.54 5.35
CA ASN A 17 -3.44 -2.13 4.04
C ASN A 17 -4.94 -2.34 3.89
N GLU A 18 -5.54 -1.70 2.89
CA GLU A 18 -6.98 -1.78 2.64
C GLU A 18 -7.37 -3.06 1.88
N MET A 19 -6.40 -3.80 1.37
CA MET A 19 -6.63 -5.04 0.63
C MET A 19 -6.56 -6.26 1.56
N GLU A 20 -7.73 -6.81 1.93
CA GLU A 20 -7.81 -7.97 2.81
C GLU A 20 -7.09 -9.20 2.23
N GLY A 21 -6.17 -9.77 3.02
CA GLY A 21 -5.47 -11.01 2.70
C GLY A 21 -4.40 -10.90 1.60
N VAL A 22 -4.09 -9.68 1.15
CA VAL A 22 -3.06 -9.42 0.13
C VAL A 22 -1.87 -8.73 0.79
N VAL A 23 -0.67 -9.26 0.62
CA VAL A 23 0.57 -8.58 1.01
C VAL A 23 1.18 -7.95 -0.24
N LEU A 24 1.56 -6.68 -0.15
CA LEU A 24 2.25 -5.99 -1.24
C LEU A 24 3.68 -6.52 -1.35
N GLU A 25 4.03 -7.05 -2.51
CA GLU A 25 5.34 -7.63 -2.78
C GLU A 25 6.09 -6.81 -3.85
N VAL A 26 7.38 -7.09 -4.02
CA VAL A 26 8.21 -6.39 -5.01
C VAL A 26 7.70 -6.60 -6.45
N GLU A 27 7.06 -7.73 -6.74
CA GLU A 27 6.46 -8.05 -8.02
C GLU A 27 5.29 -7.14 -8.38
N ASP A 28 4.56 -6.60 -7.38
CA ASP A 28 3.42 -5.72 -7.65
C ASP A 28 3.89 -4.35 -8.14
N ILE A 29 5.00 -3.86 -7.56
CA ILE A 29 5.69 -2.66 -8.07
C ILE A 29 6.26 -2.92 -9.47
N ALA A 30 6.88 -4.07 -9.70
CA ALA A 30 7.43 -4.42 -11.01
C ALA A 30 6.33 -4.51 -12.09
N LYS A 31 5.16 -5.06 -11.77
CA LYS A 31 4.00 -5.10 -12.68
C LYS A 31 3.43 -3.70 -12.95
N ALA A 32 3.35 -2.84 -11.95
CA ALA A 32 2.92 -1.46 -12.14
C ALA A 32 3.89 -0.68 -13.05
N ALA A 33 5.20 -0.87 -12.86
CA ALA A 33 6.22 -0.32 -13.75
C ALA A 33 6.11 -0.89 -15.17
N LEU A 34 5.87 -2.20 -15.30
CA LEU A 34 5.66 -2.84 -16.60
C LEU A 34 4.44 -2.29 -17.33
N TYR A 35 3.34 -2.05 -16.63
CA TYR A 35 2.15 -1.38 -17.17
C TYR A 35 2.50 0.01 -17.72
N LEU A 36 3.19 0.84 -16.94
CA LEU A 36 3.61 2.18 -17.36
C LEU A 36 4.62 2.17 -18.52
N ALA A 37 5.35 1.07 -18.70
CA ALA A 37 6.29 0.88 -19.80
C ALA A 37 5.64 0.24 -21.04
N SER A 38 4.39 -0.23 -20.96
CA SER A 38 3.70 -0.92 -22.05
C SER A 38 2.76 0.00 -22.83
N ASP A 39 2.33 -0.47 -24.01
CA ASP A 39 1.32 0.20 -24.84
C ASP A 39 -0.05 0.33 -24.16
N ASP A 40 -0.31 -0.45 -23.11
CA ASP A 40 -1.56 -0.40 -22.33
C ASP A 40 -1.72 0.93 -21.59
N SER A 41 -0.61 1.63 -21.32
CA SER A 41 -0.59 2.94 -20.66
C SER A 41 -0.50 4.12 -21.62
N LYS A 42 -0.70 3.94 -22.94
CA LYS A 42 -0.47 4.98 -23.97
C LYS A 42 -1.14 6.36 -23.76
N TYR A 43 -2.18 6.45 -22.93
CA TYR A 43 -2.87 7.71 -22.58
C TYR A 43 -2.73 8.09 -21.10
N VAL A 44 -2.00 7.31 -20.29
CA VAL A 44 -1.75 7.59 -18.88
C VAL A 44 -0.39 8.27 -18.75
N ASN A 45 -0.39 9.60 -18.67
CA ASN A 45 0.81 10.41 -18.54
C ASN A 45 0.62 11.50 -17.48
N GLY A 46 1.74 12.03 -16.96
CA GLY A 46 1.75 13.12 -15.99
C GLY A 46 1.11 12.81 -14.63
N HIS A 47 0.85 11.53 -14.34
CA HIS A 47 0.20 11.08 -13.11
C HIS A 47 1.16 10.29 -12.22
N ASN A 48 1.04 10.47 -10.90
CA ASN A 48 1.73 9.65 -9.92
C ASN A 48 0.90 8.39 -9.66
N LEU A 49 1.34 7.25 -10.19
CA LEU A 49 0.71 5.96 -9.90
C LEU A 49 1.16 5.47 -8.52
N VAL A 50 0.29 5.61 -7.51
CA VAL A 50 0.54 5.12 -6.16
C VAL A 50 0.20 3.63 -6.07
N VAL A 51 1.11 2.83 -5.50
CA VAL A 51 0.96 1.38 -5.31
C VAL A 51 1.33 1.07 -3.87
N ASP A 52 0.36 1.10 -2.97
CA ASP A 52 0.59 1.09 -1.51
C ASP A 52 -0.49 0.33 -0.72
N GLY A 53 -1.24 -0.56 -1.37
CA GLY A 53 -2.35 -1.28 -0.71
C GLY A 53 -3.54 -0.39 -0.36
N GLY A 54 -3.65 0.82 -0.93
CA GLY A 54 -4.77 1.73 -0.68
C GLY A 54 -4.58 2.65 0.53
N PHE A 55 -3.42 2.59 1.18
CA PHE A 55 -3.10 3.41 2.35
C PHE A 55 -3.32 4.91 2.10
N THR A 56 -2.90 5.42 0.94
CA THR A 56 -3.02 6.85 0.59
C THR A 56 -4.48 7.33 0.47
N VAL A 57 -5.43 6.42 0.21
CA VAL A 57 -6.86 6.75 0.06
C VAL A 57 -7.71 6.40 1.29
N GLY A 58 -7.17 5.59 2.21
CA GLY A 58 -7.81 5.22 3.48
C GLY A 58 -7.94 6.42 4.43
N LYS A 59 -9.14 6.62 4.99
CA LYS A 59 -9.30 7.47 6.18
C LYS A 59 -8.52 6.81 7.32
N ALA A 60 -7.93 7.67 8.18
CA ALA A 60 -7.11 7.35 9.35
C ALA A 60 -7.22 5.90 9.84
N PRO A 61 -6.08 5.22 10.11
CA PRO A 61 -6.04 3.81 10.49
C PRO A 61 -7.15 3.54 11.51
N ASN A 62 -7.76 2.35 11.42
CA ASN A 62 -8.84 1.89 12.29
C ASN A 62 -8.32 1.69 13.73
N MET A 63 -7.73 2.75 14.29
CA MET A 63 -7.16 2.85 15.59
C MET A 63 -8.32 3.01 16.56
N PRO A 64 -8.36 2.20 17.62
CA PRO A 64 -9.30 2.44 18.70
C PRO A 64 -9.14 3.90 19.16
N ALA A 65 -10.26 4.60 19.37
CA ALA A 65 -10.23 5.95 19.91
C ALA A 65 -9.39 5.95 21.20
N PRO A 66 -8.54 6.97 21.43
CA PRO A 66 -7.76 7.05 22.66
C PRO A 66 -8.72 6.96 23.85
N ALA A 67 -8.37 6.12 24.83
CA ALA A 67 -9.15 5.99 26.04
C ALA A 67 -9.25 7.37 26.72
N LEU A 68 -10.48 7.80 27.00
CA LEU A 68 -10.78 9.00 27.78
C LEU A 68 -10.31 8.82 29.24
#